data_AF-A0A9Q0M4K6-F1
#
_entry.id   AF-A0A9Q0M4K6-F1
#
_cell.length_a   1.000
_cell.length_b   1.000
_cell.length_c   1.000
_cell.angle_alpha   90.00
_cell.angle_beta   90.00
_cell.angle_gamma   90.00
#
_symmetry.space_group_name_H-M   'P 1'
#
loop_
_entity.id
_entity.type
_entity.pdbx_description
1 polymer ?
#
loop_
_entity_poly.entity_id
_entity_poly.type
_entity_poly.pdbx_seq_one_letter_code
_entity_poly.pdbx_strand_id
1 'polypeptide(L)'
;MANLLLRSVYAKRAFMNPQMVKLNAIRSLSSVPSSNVNPHGWKSWKDIPDSALPKCPDPTNGIYETDTYKKLQKKRIWYQIPDGTPVYFKEGARDKILVYSYGIGLFAFLAYEYFIIFTEVAQ
;
A
#
# COMPACT_ATOMS: atom_id res chain seq x y z
N MET A 1 32.36 -8.76 6.12
CA MET A 1 32.21 -7.38 6.65
C MET A 1 32.42 -6.27 5.60
N ALA A 2 33.27 -6.45 4.58
CA ALA A 2 33.50 -5.42 3.54
C ALA A 2 32.26 -4.97 2.75
N ASN A 3 31.30 -5.87 2.47
CA ASN A 3 30.06 -5.54 1.74
C ASN A 3 29.10 -4.61 2.51
N LEU A 4 29.12 -4.64 3.85
CA LEU A 4 28.31 -3.76 4.69
C LEU A 4 28.89 -2.33 4.72
N LEU A 5 30.23 -2.22 4.75
CA LEU A 5 30.93 -0.94 4.70
C LEU A 5 30.81 -0.28 3.33
N LEU A 6 30.86 -1.04 2.24
CA LEU A 6 30.61 -0.52 0.90
C LEU A 6 29.18 0.04 0.79
N ARG A 7 28.17 -0.70 1.26
CA ARG A 7 26.78 -0.24 1.26
C ARG A 7 26.56 1.04 2.08
N SER A 8 27.21 1.18 3.23
CA SER A 8 27.09 2.40 4.04
C SER A 8 27.80 3.61 3.42
N VAL A 9 28.91 3.41 2.71
CA VAL A 9 29.61 4.48 1.96
C VAL A 9 28.80 4.92 0.74
N TYR A 10 28.21 4.00 -0.01
CA TYR A 10 27.32 4.32 -1.14
C TYR A 10 26.03 5.00 -0.67
N ALA A 11 25.45 4.57 0.44
CA ALA A 11 24.29 5.23 1.05
C ALA A 11 24.63 6.66 1.50
N LYS A 12 25.76 6.87 2.19
CA LYS A 12 26.21 8.23 2.58
C LYS A 12 26.44 9.13 1.37
N ARG A 13 27.08 8.64 0.30
CA ARG A 13 27.27 9.42 -0.94
C ARG A 13 25.96 9.75 -1.66
N ALA A 14 24.99 8.83 -1.65
CA ALA A 14 23.67 9.07 -2.23
C ALA A 14 22.89 10.16 -1.46
N PHE A 15 23.05 10.24 -0.13
CA PHE A 15 22.45 11.30 0.70
C PHE A 15 23.15 12.65 0.60
N MET A 16 24.46 12.69 0.36
CA MET A 16 25.22 13.94 0.25
C MET A 16 25.14 14.62 -1.13
N ASN A 17 24.59 13.93 -2.14
CA ASN A 17 24.38 14.54 -3.46
C ASN A 17 22.91 14.96 -3.64
N PRO A 18 22.59 16.26 -3.53
CA PRO A 18 21.22 16.74 -3.60
C PRO A 18 20.54 16.44 -4.95
N GLN A 19 21.30 16.29 -6.04
CA GLN A 19 20.76 15.90 -7.34
C GLN A 19 20.33 14.43 -7.38
N MET A 20 21.07 13.54 -6.71
CA MET A 20 20.72 12.11 -6.62
C MET A 20 19.50 11.87 -5.72
N VAL A 21 19.42 12.60 -4.60
CA VAL A 21 18.21 12.60 -3.75
C VAL A 21 17.00 13.09 -4.53
N LYS A 22 17.15 14.19 -5.27
CA LYS A 22 16.08 14.74 -6.12
C LYS A 22 15.67 13.77 -7.23
N LEU A 23 16.62 13.12 -7.90
CA LEU A 23 16.35 12.13 -8.94
C LEU A 23 15.64 10.88 -8.39
N ASN A 24 16.08 10.37 -7.23
CA ASN A 24 15.42 9.23 -6.59
C ASN A 24 14.00 9.59 -6.11
N ALA A 25 13.82 10.78 -5.54
CA ALA A 25 12.52 11.30 -5.15
C ALA A 25 11.59 11.46 -6.36
N ILE A 26 12.07 12.09 -7.45
CA ILE A 26 11.30 12.24 -8.69
C ILE A 26 10.95 10.87 -9.29
N ARG A 27 11.87 9.90 -9.25
CA ARG A 27 11.62 8.55 -9.77
C ARG A 27 10.55 7.82 -8.95
N SER A 28 10.58 7.93 -7.62
CA SER A 28 9.52 7.40 -6.74
C SER A 28 8.17 8.10 -6.92
N LEU A 29 8.17 9.37 -7.32
CA LEU A 29 6.95 10.12 -7.62
C LEU A 29 6.42 9.81 -9.03
N SER A 30 7.30 9.52 -9.99
CA SER A 30 6.93 9.16 -11.37
C SER A 30 6.39 7.75 -11.52
N SER A 31 6.57 6.88 -10.52
CA SER A 31 5.94 5.56 -10.47
C SER A 31 4.51 5.60 -9.98
N VAL A 32 3.96 6.77 -9.66
CA VAL A 32 2.52 6.92 -9.42
C VAL A 32 1.84 6.75 -10.78
N PRO A 33 1.14 5.63 -11.03
CA PRO A 33 0.47 5.45 -12.30
C PRO A 33 -0.50 6.62 -12.50
N SER A 34 -0.46 7.23 -13.69
CA SER A 34 -1.46 8.20 -14.14
C SER A 34 -2.83 7.65 -13.78
N SER A 35 -3.53 8.30 -12.84
CA SER A 35 -4.80 7.82 -12.31
C SER A 35 -5.77 7.69 -13.48
N ASN A 36 -6.00 6.47 -13.95
CA ASN A 36 -7.14 6.22 -14.81
C ASN A 36 -8.35 6.40 -13.90
N VAL A 37 -9.00 7.54 -14.05
CA VAL A 37 -10.22 7.90 -13.32
C VAL A 37 -11.16 6.70 -13.38
N ASN A 38 -11.64 6.25 -12.22
CA ASN A 38 -12.54 5.10 -12.11
C ASN A 38 -13.63 5.17 -13.21
N PRO A 39 -13.64 4.27 -14.20
CA PRO A 39 -14.48 4.40 -15.38
C PRO A 39 -15.98 4.33 -15.06
N HIS A 40 -16.33 3.76 -13.91
CA HIS A 40 -17.71 3.59 -13.46
C HIS A 40 -18.14 4.61 -12.39
N GLY A 41 -17.21 5.40 -11.84
CA GLY A 41 -17.52 6.42 -10.81
C GLY A 41 -17.99 5.87 -9.45
N TRP A 42 -17.88 4.57 -9.21
CA TRP A 42 -18.22 3.96 -7.92
C TRP A 42 -17.34 4.50 -6.79
N LYS A 43 -17.93 4.80 -5.61
CA LYS A 43 -17.20 5.31 -4.45
C LYS A 43 -16.78 4.20 -3.50
N SER A 44 -17.51 3.09 -3.50
CA SER A 44 -17.23 1.90 -2.70
C SER A 44 -17.54 0.62 -3.47
N TRP A 45 -16.93 -0.49 -3.06
CA TRP A 45 -17.30 -1.83 -3.55
C TRP A 45 -18.78 -2.16 -3.32
N LYS A 46 -19.41 -1.52 -2.31
CA LYS A 46 -20.84 -1.68 -2.00
C LYS A 46 -21.75 -1.08 -3.07
N ASP A 47 -21.27 -0.09 -3.81
CA ASP A 47 -22.03 0.63 -4.83
C ASP A 47 -22.08 -0.15 -6.17
N ILE A 48 -21.27 -1.21 -6.29
CA ILE A 48 -21.21 -2.04 -7.49
C ILE A 48 -22.54 -2.80 -7.60
N PRO A 49 -23.31 -2.61 -8.69
CA PRO A 49 -24.56 -3.33 -8.87
C PRO A 49 -24.30 -4.81 -9.15
N ASP A 50 -25.25 -5.67 -8.79
CA ASP A 50 -25.15 -7.12 -9.06
C ASP A 50 -25.06 -7.42 -10.57
N SER A 51 -25.58 -6.52 -11.42
CA SER A 51 -25.48 -6.61 -12.87
C SER A 51 -24.06 -6.47 -13.42
N ALA A 52 -23.14 -5.86 -12.67
CA ALA A 52 -21.74 -5.73 -13.05
C ALA A 52 -20.91 -6.98 -12.70
N LEU A 53 -21.52 -7.97 -12.03
CA LEU A 53 -20.84 -9.20 -11.67
C LEU A 53 -20.59 -10.07 -12.91
N PRO A 54 -19.46 -10.79 -12.95
CA PRO A 54 -19.22 -11.76 -14.01
C PRO A 54 -20.31 -12.82 -14.00
N LYS A 55 -20.58 -13.41 -15.17
CA LYS A 55 -21.51 -14.53 -15.29
C LYS A 55 -21.09 -15.65 -14.34
N CYS A 56 -22.09 -16.30 -13.73
CA CYS A 56 -21.88 -17.43 -12.86
C CYS A 56 -21.10 -18.53 -13.61
N PRO A 57 -19.99 -19.06 -13.05
CA PRO A 57 -19.23 -20.16 -13.67
C PRO A 57 -20.05 -21.44 -13.82
N ASP A 58 -20.92 -21.72 -12.85
CA ASP A 58 -21.78 -22.91 -12.82
C ASP A 58 -23.14 -22.54 -12.19
N PRO A 59 -24.22 -22.41 -12.99
CA PRO A 59 -25.54 -22.03 -12.50
C PRO A 59 -26.21 -23.10 -11.64
N THR A 60 -25.70 -24.33 -11.65
CA THR A 60 -26.26 -25.46 -10.89
C THR A 60 -25.78 -25.49 -9.44
N ASN A 61 -24.71 -24.74 -9.12
CA ASN A 61 -24.13 -24.71 -7.79
C ASN A 61 -24.58 -23.47 -7.01
N GLY A 62 -25.39 -23.69 -5.96
CA GLY A 62 -25.95 -22.63 -5.12
C GLY A 62 -24.92 -21.76 -4.38
N ILE A 63 -23.65 -22.18 -4.29
CA ILE A 63 -22.58 -21.36 -3.69
C ILE A 63 -22.46 -20.00 -4.38
N TYR A 64 -22.65 -19.96 -5.70
CA TYR A 64 -22.48 -18.74 -6.49
C TYR A 64 -23.65 -17.76 -6.40
N GLU A 65 -24.80 -18.22 -5.92
CA GLU A 65 -25.95 -17.36 -5.66
C GLU A 65 -25.90 -16.72 -4.27
N THR A 66 -25.05 -17.23 -3.38
CA THR A 66 -24.90 -16.70 -2.02
C THR A 66 -24.45 -15.23 -2.02
N ASP A 67 -24.99 -14.46 -1.07
CA ASP A 67 -24.60 -13.07 -0.85
C ASP A 67 -23.10 -12.91 -0.56
N THR A 68 -22.51 -13.89 0.11
CA THR A 68 -21.08 -13.91 0.43
C THR A 68 -20.25 -13.97 -0.84
N TYR A 69 -20.61 -14.84 -1.79
CA TYR A 69 -19.92 -14.93 -3.07
C TYR A 69 -20.06 -13.64 -3.89
N LYS A 70 -21.28 -13.09 -3.98
CA LYS A 70 -21.53 -11.81 -4.66
C LYS A 70 -20.68 -10.68 -4.07
N LYS A 71 -20.62 -10.57 -2.74
CA LYS A 71 -19.77 -9.58 -2.03
C LYS A 71 -18.29 -9.75 -2.36
N LEU A 72 -17.79 -10.99 -2.39
CA LEU A 72 -16.39 -11.28 -2.77
C LEU A 72 -16.10 -10.85 -4.21
N GLN A 73 -17.01 -11.12 -5.15
CA GLN A 73 -16.85 -10.70 -6.54
C GLN A 73 -16.89 -9.17 -6.70
N LYS A 74 -17.79 -8.47 -6.00
CA LYS A 74 -17.78 -7.00 -5.97
C LYS A 74 -16.46 -6.45 -5.46
N LYS A 75 -15.93 -7.01 -4.37
CA LYS A 75 -14.60 -6.63 -3.87
C LYS A 75 -13.52 -6.90 -4.92
N ARG A 76 -13.51 -8.06 -5.58
CA ARG A 76 -12.54 -8.35 -6.65
C ARG A 76 -12.55 -7.28 -7.74
N ILE A 77 -13.74 -6.93 -8.25
CA ILE A 77 -13.89 -5.85 -9.24
C ILE A 77 -13.33 -4.54 -8.70
N TRP A 78 -13.72 -4.16 -7.48
CA TRP A 78 -13.25 -2.94 -6.82
C TRP A 78 -11.71 -2.83 -6.75
N TYR A 79 -11.04 -3.91 -6.35
CA TYR A 79 -9.58 -3.92 -6.24
C TYR A 79 -8.87 -3.87 -7.60
N GLN A 80 -9.53 -4.34 -8.67
CA GLN A 80 -8.99 -4.31 -10.04
C GLN A 80 -9.15 -2.94 -10.73
N ILE A 81 -9.98 -2.03 -10.20
CA ILE A 81 -10.14 -0.69 -10.77
C ILE A 81 -8.81 0.07 -10.65
N PRO A 82 -8.25 0.61 -11.75
CA PRO A 82 -6.96 1.30 -11.75
C PRO A 82 -7.09 2.76 -11.29
N ASP A 83 -7.40 2.98 -10.01
CA ASP A 83 -7.66 4.30 -9.42
C ASP A 83 -6.39 5.06 -8.96
N GLY A 84 -5.21 4.45 -9.12
CA GLY A 84 -3.93 5.02 -8.64
C GLY A 84 -3.76 4.96 -7.11
N THR A 85 -4.77 4.47 -6.39
CA THR A 85 -4.68 4.25 -4.93
C THR A 85 -3.92 2.95 -4.66
N PRO A 86 -2.89 2.95 -3.81
CA PRO A 86 -2.25 1.71 -3.37
C PRO A 86 -3.26 0.75 -2.74
N VAL A 87 -3.05 -0.56 -2.91
CA VAL A 87 -3.95 -1.60 -2.42
C VAL A 87 -4.21 -1.49 -0.91
N TYR A 88 -3.18 -1.12 -0.14
CA TYR A 88 -3.25 -0.93 1.32
C TYR A 88 -3.94 0.38 1.76
N PHE A 89 -4.51 1.15 0.83
CA PHE A 89 -5.35 2.32 1.12
C PHE A 89 -6.73 2.23 0.44
N LYS A 90 -7.08 1.08 -0.15
CA LYS A 90 -8.23 0.93 -1.05
C LYS A 90 -9.58 0.93 -0.33
N GLU A 91 -9.65 0.56 0.96
CA GLU A 91 -10.88 0.70 1.77
C GLU A 91 -10.99 2.10 2.41
N GLY A 92 -10.10 3.04 2.08
CA GLY A 92 -10.22 4.45 2.43
C GLY A 92 -9.75 4.77 3.85
N ALA A 93 -10.62 5.39 4.66
CA ALA A 93 -10.24 5.95 5.95
C ALA A 93 -9.74 4.90 6.96
N ARG A 94 -10.36 3.72 6.97
CA ARG A 94 -9.99 2.63 7.88
C ARG A 94 -8.55 2.17 7.65
N ASP A 95 -8.19 1.96 6.39
CA ASP A 95 -6.85 1.53 6.00
C ASP A 95 -5.81 2.60 6.35
N LYS A 96 -6.13 3.88 6.10
CA LYS A 96 -5.25 4.99 6.49
C LYS A 96 -4.96 4.99 7.98
N ILE A 97 -5.98 4.83 8.82
CA ILE A 97 -5.82 4.78 10.28
C ILE A 97 -4.91 3.61 10.68
N LEU A 98 -5.13 2.42 10.12
CA LEU A 98 -4.32 1.23 10.41
C LEU A 98 -2.86 1.38 9.99
N VAL A 99 -2.61 1.88 8.77
CA VAL A 99 -1.25 2.06 8.27
C VAL A 99 -0.51 3.14 9.07
N TYR A 100 -1.18 4.26 9.38
CA TYR A 100 -0.56 5.31 10.18
C TYR A 100 -0.31 4.88 11.62
N SER A 101 -1.24 4.16 12.26
CA SER A 101 -1.03 3.66 13.62
C SER A 101 0.14 2.68 13.68
N TYR A 102 0.26 1.80 12.68
CA TYR A 102 1.39 0.90 12.55
C TYR A 102 2.71 1.65 12.34
N GLY A 103 2.72 2.67 11.47
CA GLY A 103 3.90 3.50 11.24
C GLY A 103 4.36 4.27 12.48
N ILE A 104 3.42 4.84 13.25
CA ILE A 104 3.71 5.53 14.52
C ILE A 104 4.28 4.54 15.54
N GLY A 105 3.68 3.35 15.66
CA GLY A 105 4.15 2.30 16.57
C GLY A 105 5.59 1.87 16.26
N LEU A 106 5.90 1.62 14.99
CA LEU A 106 7.26 1.28 14.56
C LEU A 106 8.26 2.39 14.84
N PHE A 107 7.89 3.65 14.57
CA PHE A 107 8.76 4.78 14.84
C PHE A 107 9.04 4.94 16.33
N ALA A 108 8.02 4.82 17.17
CA ALA A 108 8.17 4.87 18.63
C ALA A 108 9.07 3.75 19.15
N PHE A 109 8.91 2.53 18.62
CA PHE A 109 9.75 1.38 18.96
C PHE A 109 11.22 1.62 18.58
N LEU A 110 11.48 2.07 17.35
CA LEU A 110 12.84 2.41 16.92
C LEU A 110 13.45 3.52 17.78
N ALA A 111 12.69 4.58 18.08
CA ALA A 111 13.16 5.67 18.92
C ALA A 111 13.53 5.17 20.34
N TYR A 112 12.76 4.23 20.88
CA TYR A 112 13.03 3.61 22.17
C TYR A 112 14.29 2.72 22.14
N GLU A 113 14.47 1.91 21.09
CA GLU A 113 15.70 1.13 20.91
C GLU A 113 16.94 2.05 20.82
N TYR A 114 16.85 3.14 20.04
CA TYR A 114 17.93 4.12 19.97
C TYR A 114 18.23 4.75 21.33
N PHE A 115 17.20 5.09 22.10
CA PHE A 115 17.37 5.63 23.44
C PHE A 115 18.18 4.67 24.33
N ILE A 116 17.79 3.39 24.41
CA ILE A 116 18.51 2.36 25.19
C ILE A 116 19.97 2.26 24.75
N ILE A 117 20.24 2.19 23.45
CA ILE A 117 21.60 2.05 22.93
C ILE A 117 22.47 3.24 23.39
N PHE A 118 21.96 4.46 23.29
CA PHE A 118 22.71 5.66 23.69
C PHE A 118 22.90 5.78 25.21
N THR A 119 21.92 5.35 26.01
CA THR A 119 21.98 5.53 27.47
C THR A 119 22.66 4.37 28.20
N GLU A 120 22.51 3.14 27.73
CA GLU A 120 22.93 1.94 28.48
C GLU A 120 24.11 1.19 27.84
N VAL A 121 24.30 1.28 26.52
CA VAL A 121 25.32 0.49 25.81
C VAL A 121 26.53 1.33 25.39
N ALA A 122 26.33 2.62 25.13
CA ALA A 122 27.39 3.53 24.69
C ALA A 122 28.14 4.25 25.84
N GLN A 123 27.84 3.91 27.10
CA GLN A 123 28.62 4.29 28.29
C GLN A 123 29.67 3.23 28.60
#